data_AF-A0AAV5YWQ2-F1
#
_entry.id   AF-A0AAV5YWQ2-F1
#
_cell.length_a   1.000
_cell.length_b   1.000
_cell.length_c   1.000
_cell.angle_alpha   90.00
_cell.angle_beta   90.00
_cell.angle_gamma   90.00
#
_symmetry.space_group_name_H-M   'P 1'
#
loop_
_entity.id
_entity.type
_entity.pdbx_description
1 polymer ?
#
loop_
_entity_poly.entity_id
_entity_poly.type
_entity_poly.pdbx_seq_one_letter_code
_entity_poly.pdbx_strand_id
1 'polypeptide(L)' 'MVTLASPVVDAPVAIRCQVCATKIVVPGPDEIVVKNAILRVARASGRVTAKCPRCKAWVEIPFRYFG' A
#
# COMPACT_ATOMS: atom_id res chain seq x y z
N MET A 1 -25.51 -29.33 -6.74
CA MET A 1 -25.20 -27.89 -6.62
C MET A 1 -23.82 -27.77 -6.04
N VAL A 2 -22.84 -27.33 -6.83
CA VAL A 2 -21.48 -27.08 -6.34
C VAL A 2 -21.38 -25.59 -6.04
N THR A 3 -21.30 -25.23 -4.76
CA THR A 3 -21.10 -23.86 -4.33
C THR A 3 -19.61 -23.55 -4.43
N LEU A 4 -19.20 -22.82 -5.47
CA LEU A 4 -17.87 -22.23 -5.55
C LEU A 4 -17.80 -21.12 -4.50
N ALA A 5 -17.10 -21.39 -3.39
CA ALA A 5 -16.74 -20.35 -2.46
C ALA A 5 -15.70 -19.44 -3.14
N SER A 6 -16.14 -18.29 -3.65
CA SER A 6 -15.24 -17.24 -4.10
C SER A 6 -14.31 -16.87 -2.94
N PRO A 7 -12.98 -16.79 -3.13
CA PRO A 7 -12.12 -16.24 -2.12
C PRO A 7 -12.58 -14.80 -1.90
N VAL A 8 -12.99 -14.48 -0.67
CA VAL A 8 -13.17 -13.10 -0.23
C VAL A 8 -11.78 -12.49 -0.35
N VAL A 9 -11.50 -11.82 -1.46
CA VAL A 9 -10.33 -10.96 -1.58
C VAL A 9 -10.55 -9.86 -0.56
N ASP A 10 -9.87 -9.97 0.59
CA ASP A 10 -9.87 -8.94 1.62
C ASP A 10 -9.66 -7.59 0.92
N ALA A 11 -10.66 -6.71 1.04
CA ALA A 11 -10.58 -5.39 0.45
C ALA A 11 -9.26 -4.73 0.93
N PRO A 12 -8.47 -4.08 0.04
CA PRO A 12 -7.18 -3.54 0.42
C PRO A 12 -7.34 -2.58 1.60
N VAL A 13 -6.91 -3.00 2.79
CA VAL A 13 -7.03 -2.19 4.00
C VAL A 13 -6.18 -0.94 3.79
N ALA A 14 -6.81 0.23 3.94
CA ALA A 14 -6.12 1.49 3.76
C ALA A 14 -4.96 1.63 4.77
N ILE A 15 -3.72 1.72 4.26
CA ILE A 15 -2.54 1.95 5.09
C ILE A 15 -2.46 3.42 5.45
N ARG A 16 -2.22 3.70 6.73
CA ARG A 16 -2.07 5.04 7.28
C ARG A 16 -0.64 5.25 7.76
N CYS A 17 -0.20 6.49 7.69
CA CYS A 17 1.06 6.90 8.31
C CYS A 17 0.98 6.72 9.82
N GLN A 18 1.93 6.00 10.39
CA GLN A 18 2.03 5.74 11.83
C GLN A 18 2.24 7.02 12.67
N VAL A 19 2.64 8.13 12.06
CA VAL A 19 2.92 9.40 12.76
C VAL A 19 1.71 10.34 12.78
N CYS A 20 1.02 10.50 11.65
CA CYS A 20 -0.03 11.52 11.50
C CYS A 20 -1.38 10.97 11.01
N ALA A 21 -1.54 9.64 10.98
CA ALA A 21 -2.72 8.91 10.54
C ALA A 21 -3.20 9.21 9.10
N THR A 22 -2.45 9.99 8.32
CA THR A 22 -2.78 10.29 6.93
C THR A 22 -2.81 9.00 6.11
N LYS A 23 -3.88 8.78 5.35
CA LYS A 23 -3.98 7.63 4.44
C LYS A 23 -2.88 7.73 3.38
N ILE A 24 -2.07 6.69 3.30
CA ILE A 24 -0.95 6.55 2.34
C ILE A 24 -1.36 5.64 1.21
N VAL A 25 -1.97 4.50 1.53
CA VAL A 25 -2.46 3.54 0.54
C VAL A 25 -3.97 3.52 0.64
N VAL A 26 -4.66 3.70 -0.48
CA VAL A 26 -6.12 3.60 -0.55
C VAL A 26 -6.53 2.73 -1.74
N PRO A 27 -7.59 1.92 -1.60
CA PRO A 27 -8.17 1.25 -2.75
C PRO A 27 -8.80 2.30 -3.69
N GLY A 28 -8.53 2.16 -4.98
CA GLY A 28 -9.29 2.75 -6.09
C GLY A 28 -10.24 1.72 -6.71
N PRO A 29 -10.99 2.07 -7.76
CA PRO A 29 -11.92 1.14 -8.43
C PRO A 29 -11.22 -0.10 -9.00
N ASP A 30 -10.13 0.11 -9.73
CA ASP A 30 -9.39 -0.96 -10.43
C ASP A 30 -7.90 -0.98 -10.06
N GLU A 31 -7.52 -0.18 -9.06
CA GLU A 31 -6.13 0.08 -8.71
C GLU A 31 -5.94 0.30 -7.20
N ILE A 32 -4.69 0.31 -6.77
CA ILE A 32 -4.34 0.78 -5.44
C ILE A 32 -3.53 2.06 -5.57
N VAL A 33 -4.01 3.13 -4.94
CA VAL A 33 -3.38 4.45 -5.01
C VAL A 33 -2.46 4.65 -3.81
N VAL A 34 -1.18 4.86 -4.09
CA VAL A 34 -0.20 5.32 -3.09
C VAL A 34 -0.12 6.84 -3.14
N LYS A 35 -0.72 7.52 -2.16
CA LYS A 35 -0.75 8.99 -2.01
C LYS A 35 0.63 9.52 -1.61
N ASN A 36 1.55 9.64 -2.56
CA ASN A 36 2.94 10.08 -2.34
C ASN A 36 3.61 10.54 -3.66
N ALA A 37 4.69 11.30 -3.55
CA ALA A 37 5.55 11.73 -4.66
C ALA A 37 6.93 11.02 -4.71
N ILE A 38 7.39 10.33 -3.64
CA ILE A 38 8.74 9.70 -3.59
C ILE A 38 8.71 8.31 -2.94
N LEU A 39 9.01 7.26 -3.69
CA LEU A 39 9.18 5.90 -3.17
C LEU A 39 10.66 5.57 -2.93
N ARG A 40 10.95 4.80 -1.88
CA ARG A 40 12.24 4.12 -1.70
C ARG A 40 12.03 2.61 -1.86
N VAL A 41 12.88 1.99 -2.65
CA VAL A 41 12.85 0.55 -2.89
C VAL A 41 14.15 -0.07 -2.39
N ALA A 42 14.06 -1.06 -1.51
CA ALA A 42 15.22 -1.84 -1.08
C ALA A 42 15.59 -2.84 -2.19
N ARG A 43 16.73 -2.61 -2.85
CA ARG A 43 17.14 -3.36 -4.05
C ARG A 43 17.16 -4.88 -3.87
N ALA A 44 17.62 -5.36 -2.71
CA ALA A 44 17.77 -6.79 -2.46
C ALA A 44 16.44 -7.54 -2.24
N SER A 45 15.38 -6.84 -1.80
CA SER A 45 14.14 -7.50 -1.38
C SER A 45 12.88 -6.94 -2.06
N GLY A 46 13.03 -5.91 -2.88
CA GLY A 46 11.92 -5.17 -3.47
C GLY A 46 11.04 -4.44 -2.45
N ARG A 47 11.42 -4.37 -1.15
CA ARG A 47 10.58 -3.73 -0.11
C ARG A 47 10.41 -2.25 -0.41
N VAL A 48 9.18 -1.76 -0.34
CA VAL A 48 8.85 -0.37 -0.68
C VAL A 48 8.49 0.41 0.58
N THR A 49 9.06 1.62 0.71
CA THR A 49 8.58 2.62 1.67
C THR A 49 8.13 3.88 0.94
N ALA A 50 7.02 4.45 1.40
CA ALA A 50 6.45 5.68 0.88
C ALA A 50 6.67 6.85 1.85
N LYS A 51 6.98 8.02 1.32
CA LYS A 51 7.03 9.26 2.08
C LYS A 51 5.61 9.77 2.33
N CYS A 52 5.26 10.05 3.57
CA CYS A 52 3.97 10.62 3.92
C CYS A 52 3.81 12.01 3.28
N PRO A 53 2.72 12.30 2.54
CA PRO A 53 2.55 13.58 1.88
C PRO A 53 2.29 14.71 2.90
N ARG A 54 1.81 14.38 4.10
CA ARG A 54 1.54 15.33 5.19
C ARG A 54 2.78 15.57 6.06
N CYS A 55 3.12 14.61 6.93
CA CYS A 55 4.19 14.79 7.93
C CYS A 55 5.60 14.44 7.44
N LYS A 56 5.74 13.96 6.20
CA LYS A 56 7.02 13.60 5.57
C LYS A 56 7.76 12.40 6.19
N ALA A 57 7.20 11.72 7.18
CA ALA A 57 7.71 10.46 7.70
C ALA A 57 7.70 9.35 6.64
N TRP A 58 8.58 8.35 6.77
CA TRP A 58 8.60 7.17 5.90
C TRP A 58 7.67 6.08 6.47
N VAL A 59 6.92 5.44 5.59
CA VAL A 59 5.91 4.43 5.92
C VAL A 59 6.17 3.21 5.07
N GLU A 60 6.34 2.04 5.69
CA GLU A 60 6.36 0.78 4.95
C GLU A 60 4.98 0.50 4.38
N ILE A 61 4.93 0.16 3.10
CA ILE A 61 3.70 -0.22 2.41
C ILE A 61 3.81 -1.69 1.99
N PRO A 62 2.70 -2.46 1.97
CA PRO A 62 2.72 -3.91 1.78
C PRO A 62 2.92 -4.32 0.31
N PHE A 63 3.70 -3.54 -0.45
CA PHE A 63 4.01 -3.80 -1.84
C PHE A 63 5.48 -4.14 -2.00
N ARG A 64 5.74 -4.97 -3.02
CA ARG A 64 7.08 -5.31 -3.46
C ARG A 64 7.27 -4.83 -4.89
N TYR A 65 8.41 -4.24 -5.17
CA TYR A 65 8.86 -3.94 -6.51
C TYR A 65 9.62 -5.15 -7.06
N PHE A 66 9.13 -5.69 -8.17
CA PHE A 66 9.78 -6.75 -8.94
C PHE A 66 10.23 -6.10 -10.25
N GLY A 67 11.47 -5.62 -10.27
CA GLY A 67 12.11 -5.08 -11.47
C GLY A 67 12.89 -6.14 -12.22
#